data_AF-A0A562UT32-F1
#
_entry.id   AF-A0A562UT32-F1
#
_cell.length_a   1.000
_cell.length_b   1.000
_cell.length_c   1.000
_cell.angle_alpha   90.00
_cell.angle_beta   90.00
_cell.angle_gamma   90.00
#
_symmetry.space_group_name_H-M   'P 1'
#
loop_
_entity.id
_entity.type
_entity.pdbx_description
1 polymer ?
#
loop_
_entity_poly.entity_id
_entity_poly.type
_entity_poly.pdbx_seq_one_letter_code
_entity_poly.pdbx_strand_id
1 'polypeptide(L)'
;MKLPNHPYVSLNDALDWVHEISSKSNPIDRTCLEQALTLILDKAVEGKIRLVGKHAQSYPAEPSEIQLHAIPKLALLEYRQWDRDNIALRHGEGLLGFPDQNGEWSPDQITGREDFYCDVRLNRADLLDEFPAAKAIVAGTVGAERKCETWLDAAFANDGSPHRSKAHFKQQAQREIPGLTGRGFDRAWAKSAPSAGRSAAGRKKLAR
;
A
#
# COMPACT_ATOMS: atom_id res chain seq x y z
N MET A 1 -4.14 4.73 4.08
CA MET A 1 -3.28 4.28 2.98
C MET A 1 -4.17 4.03 1.77
N LYS A 2 -3.77 4.50 0.58
CA LYS A 2 -4.55 4.31 -0.65
C LYS A 2 -3.94 3.18 -1.45
N LEU A 3 -4.75 2.21 -1.83
CA LEU A 3 -4.34 1.11 -2.70
C LEU A 3 -3.76 1.67 -4.02
N PRO A 4 -2.58 1.22 -4.48
CA PRO A 4 -1.96 1.71 -5.72
C PRO A 4 -2.91 1.64 -6.92
N ASN A 5 -2.80 2.59 -7.86
CA ASN A 5 -3.66 2.64 -9.06
C ASN A 5 -3.04 1.87 -10.23
N HIS A 6 -2.75 0.59 -10.01
CA HIS A 6 -2.27 -0.34 -11.02
C HIS A 6 -3.20 -1.57 -11.08
N PRO A 7 -3.31 -2.27 -12.22
CA PRO A 7 -4.14 -3.48 -12.31
C PRO A 7 -3.75 -4.56 -11.30
N TYR A 8 -2.48 -4.58 -10.93
CA TYR A 8 -1.93 -5.46 -9.91
C TYR A 8 -1.30 -4.66 -8.78
N VAL A 9 -1.53 -5.09 -7.55
CA VAL A 9 -1.00 -4.50 -6.31
C VAL A 9 -0.12 -5.52 -5.61
N SER A 10 0.96 -5.07 -4.97
CA SER A 10 1.80 -5.98 -4.19
C SER A 10 1.02 -6.54 -2.99
N LEU A 11 1.36 -7.75 -2.54
CA LEU A 11 0.74 -8.32 -1.35
C LEU A 11 1.01 -7.46 -0.10
N ASN A 12 2.19 -6.84 0.02
CA ASN A 12 2.45 -5.86 1.09
C ASN A 12 1.45 -4.69 1.07
N ASP A 13 1.26 -4.05 -0.09
CA ASP A 13 0.31 -2.93 -0.20
C ASP A 13 -1.14 -3.36 0.08
N ALA A 14 -1.51 -4.58 -0.32
CA ALA A 14 -2.83 -5.15 -0.07
C ALA A 14 -3.05 -5.46 1.42
N LEU A 15 -2.05 -6.03 2.10
CA LEU A 15 -2.11 -6.34 3.54
C LEU A 15 -2.24 -5.06 4.37
N ASP A 16 -1.38 -4.08 4.13
CA ASP A 16 -1.43 -2.78 4.83
C ASP A 16 -2.80 -2.12 4.63
N TRP A 17 -3.34 -2.21 3.42
CA TRP A 17 -4.65 -1.65 3.09
C TRP A 17 -5.80 -2.39 3.78
N VAL A 18 -5.88 -3.73 3.67
CA VAL A 18 -6.90 -4.58 4.35
C VAL A 18 -6.87 -4.39 5.86
N HIS A 19 -5.67 -4.33 6.45
CA HIS A 19 -5.46 -4.05 7.86
C HIS A 19 -6.12 -2.72 8.27
N GLU A 20 -5.88 -1.64 7.52
CA GLU A 20 -6.42 -0.31 7.84
C GLU A 20 -7.95 -0.22 7.74
N ILE A 21 -8.58 -0.97 6.84
CA ILE A 21 -10.05 -1.04 6.78
C ILE A 21 -10.60 -1.74 8.02
N SER A 22 -9.86 -2.73 8.51
CA SER A 22 -10.28 -3.62 9.60
C SER A 22 -10.00 -3.00 10.98
N SER A 23 -8.94 -2.20 11.12
CA SER A 23 -8.52 -1.58 12.37
C SER A 23 -8.82 -0.07 12.38
N LYS A 24 -9.75 0.36 13.23
CA LYS A 24 -10.15 1.78 13.33
C LYS A 24 -9.11 2.66 14.04
N SER A 25 -8.13 2.09 14.72
CA SER A 25 -7.11 2.83 15.48
C SER A 25 -6.09 1.88 16.13
N ASN A 26 -4.91 1.69 15.53
CA ASN A 26 -3.65 1.33 16.21
C ASN A 26 -2.46 1.23 15.23
N PRO A 27 -1.19 1.21 15.71
CA PRO A 27 -0.07 0.77 14.90
C PRO A 27 -0.31 -0.65 14.38
N ILE A 28 0.37 -1.00 13.29
CA ILE A 28 0.32 -2.31 12.64
C ILE A 28 0.49 -3.42 13.70
N ASP A 29 -0.59 -4.15 13.98
CA ASP A 29 -0.61 -5.29 14.88
C ASP A 29 -0.37 -6.57 14.06
N ARG A 30 0.57 -7.40 14.51
CA ARG A 30 0.91 -8.68 13.88
C ARG A 30 -0.34 -9.54 13.70
N THR A 31 -1.19 -9.62 14.71
CA THR A 31 -2.41 -10.44 14.66
C THR A 31 -3.37 -9.93 13.59
N CYS A 32 -3.55 -8.61 13.47
CA CYS A 32 -4.39 -8.03 12.42
C CYS A 32 -3.82 -8.26 11.02
N LEU A 33 -2.49 -8.24 10.85
CA LEU A 33 -1.85 -8.59 9.57
C LEU A 33 -2.01 -10.07 9.22
N GLU A 34 -1.84 -10.98 10.19
CA GLU A 34 -2.07 -12.42 10.00
C GLU A 34 -3.52 -12.71 9.59
N GLN A 35 -4.48 -12.02 10.21
CA GLN A 35 -5.89 -12.10 9.83
C GLN A 35 -6.13 -11.55 8.42
N ALA A 36 -5.54 -10.40 8.08
CA ALA A 36 -5.65 -9.82 6.74
C ALA A 36 -5.06 -10.76 5.66
N LEU A 37 -3.90 -11.37 5.94
CA LEU A 37 -3.26 -12.35 5.07
C LEU A 37 -4.15 -13.57 4.87
N THR A 38 -4.64 -14.15 5.96
CA THR A 38 -5.54 -15.31 5.93
C THR A 38 -6.78 -15.02 5.09
N LEU A 39 -7.43 -13.87 5.33
CA LEU A 39 -8.63 -13.46 4.63
C LEU A 39 -8.38 -13.28 3.12
N ILE A 40 -7.29 -12.63 2.73
CA ILE A 40 -6.89 -12.48 1.34
C ILE A 40 -6.66 -13.84 0.67
N LEU A 41 -5.88 -14.72 1.32
CA LEU A 41 -5.51 -16.02 0.76
C LEU A 41 -6.72 -16.94 0.64
N ASP A 42 -7.66 -16.89 1.58
CA ASP A 42 -8.91 -17.66 1.50
C ASP A 42 -9.77 -17.22 0.31
N LYS A 43 -9.89 -15.91 0.07
CA LYS A 43 -10.56 -15.41 -1.14
C LYS A 43 -9.84 -15.79 -2.42
N ALA A 44 -8.51 -15.92 -2.39
CA ALA A 44 -7.74 -16.39 -3.51
C ALA A 44 -7.95 -17.89 -3.78
N VAL A 45 -8.00 -18.73 -2.74
CA VAL A 45 -8.35 -20.16 -2.82
C VAL A 45 -9.76 -20.35 -3.38
N GLU A 46 -10.73 -19.55 -2.91
CA GLU A 46 -12.09 -19.50 -3.45
C GLU A 46 -12.10 -19.09 -4.95
N GLY A 47 -11.04 -18.43 -5.43
CA GLY A 47 -10.91 -17.92 -6.79
C GLY A 47 -11.59 -16.56 -6.99
N LYS A 48 -11.89 -15.86 -5.91
CA LYS A 48 -12.48 -14.52 -5.92
C LYS A 48 -11.41 -13.43 -6.09
N ILE A 49 -10.18 -13.71 -5.66
CA ILE A 49 -9.03 -12.83 -5.89
C ILE A 49 -7.97 -13.56 -6.70
N ARG A 50 -7.61 -13.02 -7.86
CA ARG A 50 -6.50 -13.53 -8.64
C ARG A 50 -5.16 -13.10 -8.04
N LEU A 51 -4.34 -14.08 -7.66
CA LEU A 51 -2.94 -13.91 -7.26
C LEU A 51 -2.00 -14.34 -8.39
N VAL A 52 -0.96 -13.55 -8.61
CA VAL A 52 0.16 -13.88 -9.49
C VAL A 52 1.48 -13.77 -8.73
N GLY A 53 2.46 -14.57 -9.12
CA GLY A 53 3.79 -14.57 -8.51
C GLY A 53 4.80 -15.27 -9.39
N LYS A 54 6.07 -15.19 -9.00
CA LYS A 54 7.19 -15.89 -9.62
C LYS A 54 7.53 -17.10 -8.76
N HIS A 55 7.33 -18.31 -9.27
CA HIS A 55 7.73 -19.52 -8.54
C HIS A 55 9.24 -19.68 -8.65
N ALA A 56 9.92 -19.80 -7.52
CA ALA A 56 11.36 -20.05 -7.43
C ALA A 56 11.58 -21.33 -6.62
N GLN A 57 12.53 -22.17 -7.04
CA GLN A 57 12.82 -23.45 -6.39
C GLN A 57 13.71 -23.30 -5.14
N SER A 58 14.48 -22.23 -5.05
CA SER A 58 15.37 -21.93 -3.93
C SER A 58 15.74 -20.44 -3.90
N TYR A 59 16.33 -20.01 -2.78
CA TYR A 59 16.83 -18.65 -2.58
C TYR A 59 18.37 -18.62 -2.71
N PRO A 60 18.96 -17.59 -3.36
CA PRO A 60 18.33 -16.46 -4.02
C PRO A 60 17.75 -16.84 -5.40
N ALA A 61 16.56 -16.33 -5.71
CA ALA A 61 15.97 -16.50 -7.04
C ALA A 61 16.70 -15.62 -8.05
N GLU A 62 17.14 -16.17 -9.19
CA GLU A 62 17.70 -15.35 -10.26
C GLU A 62 16.62 -14.42 -10.86
N PRO A 63 16.82 -13.09 -10.88
CA PRO A 63 15.75 -12.13 -11.16
C PRO A 63 15.23 -12.08 -12.60
N SER A 64 15.93 -12.67 -13.58
CA SER A 64 15.81 -12.29 -14.99
C SER A 64 14.88 -13.14 -15.86
N GLU A 65 14.46 -14.34 -15.45
CA GLU A 65 13.74 -15.24 -16.37
C GLU A 65 12.31 -15.62 -15.94
N ILE A 66 11.91 -15.33 -14.70
CA ILE A 66 10.63 -15.83 -14.18
C ILE A 66 9.51 -14.82 -14.45
N GLN A 67 8.62 -15.18 -15.39
CA GLN A 67 7.40 -14.43 -15.66
C GLN A 67 6.43 -14.54 -14.48
N LEU A 68 5.56 -13.53 -14.32
CA LEU A 68 4.45 -13.62 -13.37
C LEU A 68 3.42 -14.62 -13.89
N HIS A 69 3.17 -15.67 -13.12
CA HIS A 69 2.14 -16.66 -13.41
C HIS A 69 1.07 -16.64 -12.34
N ALA A 70 -0.15 -17.06 -12.70
CA ALA A 70 -1.21 -17.25 -11.72
C ALA A 70 -0.78 -18.32 -10.71
N ILE A 71 -0.88 -18.02 -9.42
CA ILE A 71 -0.55 -18.98 -8.37
C ILE A 71 -1.69 -20.03 -8.32
N PRO A 72 -1.40 -21.32 -8.48
CA PRO A 72 -2.43 -22.36 -8.45
C PRO A 72 -3.19 -22.37 -7.12
N LYS A 73 -4.50 -22.61 -7.15
CA LYS A 73 -5.34 -22.70 -5.95
C LYS A 73 -4.82 -23.72 -4.93
N LEU A 74 -4.35 -24.87 -5.42
CA LEU A 74 -3.77 -25.92 -4.57
C LEU A 74 -2.49 -25.44 -3.88
N ALA A 75 -1.65 -24.66 -4.58
CA ALA A 75 -0.47 -24.05 -3.97
C ALA A 75 -0.89 -23.06 -2.87
N LEU A 76 -1.92 -22.24 -3.07
CA LEU A 76 -2.38 -21.29 -2.04
C LEU A 76 -2.90 -21.95 -0.73
N LEU A 77 -3.09 -23.26 -0.71
CA LEU A 77 -3.36 -24.01 0.53
C LEU A 77 -2.06 -24.31 1.31
N GLU A 78 -0.92 -24.40 0.63
CA GLU A 78 0.39 -24.74 1.21
C GLU A 78 1.27 -23.51 1.46
N TYR A 79 1.25 -22.51 0.55
CA TYR A 79 2.08 -21.32 0.62
C TYR A 79 1.35 -20.15 1.29
N ARG A 80 1.22 -20.20 2.62
CA ARG A 80 0.45 -19.22 3.41
C ARG A 80 1.27 -18.45 4.43
N GLN A 81 2.60 -18.62 4.44
CA GLN A 81 3.51 -17.84 5.25
C GLN A 81 4.03 -16.65 4.43
N TRP A 82 3.78 -15.41 4.88
CA TRP A 82 4.28 -14.23 4.18
C TRP A 82 5.63 -13.80 4.74
N ASP A 83 6.65 -13.84 3.90
CA ASP A 83 7.99 -13.30 4.14
C ASP A 83 8.05 -11.87 3.60
N ARG A 84 8.02 -10.91 4.52
CA ARG A 84 8.01 -9.48 4.17
C ARG A 84 9.30 -9.03 3.51
N ASP A 85 10.43 -9.51 4.01
CA ASP A 85 11.76 -9.04 3.60
C ASP A 85 12.07 -9.51 2.17
N ASN A 86 11.60 -10.72 1.82
CA ASN A 86 11.75 -11.29 0.48
C ASN A 86 10.53 -11.08 -0.43
N ILE A 87 9.45 -10.46 0.07
CA ILE A 87 8.20 -10.22 -0.65
C ILE A 87 7.68 -11.54 -1.26
N ALA A 88 7.62 -12.58 -0.43
CA ALA A 88 7.39 -13.94 -0.87
C ALA A 88 6.36 -14.71 -0.02
N LEU A 89 5.57 -15.55 -0.68
CA LEU A 89 4.77 -16.60 -0.03
C LEU A 89 5.59 -17.89 0.04
N ARG A 90 5.79 -18.37 1.28
CA ARG A 90 6.50 -19.61 1.62
C ARG A 90 5.53 -20.66 2.11
N HIS A 91 5.99 -21.91 2.08
CA HIS A 91 5.27 -23.03 2.71
C HIS A 91 5.07 -22.77 4.21
N GLY A 92 3.88 -23.10 4.71
CA GLY A 92 3.49 -22.89 6.11
C GLY A 92 2.47 -21.76 6.26
N GLU A 93 2.31 -21.23 7.46
CA GLU A 93 1.31 -20.20 7.80
C GLU A 93 1.94 -19.02 8.56
N GLY A 94 1.27 -17.87 8.54
CA GLY A 94 1.60 -16.71 9.36
C GLY A 94 2.54 -15.71 8.70
N LEU A 95 3.31 -15.00 9.52
CA LEU A 95 4.22 -13.94 9.07
C LEU A 95 5.66 -14.24 9.47
N LEU A 96 6.58 -14.06 8.51
CA LEU A 96 8.03 -14.11 8.68
C LEU A 96 8.62 -12.70 8.53
N GLY A 97 9.63 -12.37 9.35
CA GLY A 97 10.21 -11.02 9.40
C GLY A 97 9.39 -10.03 10.23
N PHE A 98 8.60 -10.52 11.19
CA PHE A 98 7.88 -9.69 12.16
C PHE A 98 8.20 -10.16 13.59
N PRO A 99 8.39 -9.22 14.54
CA PRO A 99 8.46 -9.60 15.95
C PRO A 99 7.13 -10.21 16.40
N ASP A 100 7.18 -11.10 17.38
CA ASP A 100 6.01 -11.66 18.02
C ASP A 100 5.35 -10.66 18.99
N GLN A 101 4.32 -11.12 19.71
CA GLN A 101 3.61 -10.31 20.71
C GLN A 101 4.48 -9.81 21.88
N ASN A 102 5.64 -10.42 22.11
CA ASN A 102 6.61 -10.02 23.13
C ASN A 102 7.71 -9.12 22.56
N GLY A 103 7.68 -8.82 21.25
CA GLY A 103 8.75 -8.09 20.57
C GLY A 103 9.93 -8.97 20.18
N GLU A 104 9.85 -10.28 20.37
CA GLU A 104 10.91 -11.23 20.03
C GLU A 104 10.81 -11.60 18.55
N TRP A 105 11.96 -11.58 17.87
CA TRP A 105 12.03 -12.06 16.50
C TRP A 105 11.99 -13.58 16.52
N SER A 106 10.87 -14.17 16.10
CA SER A 106 10.79 -15.63 15.99
C SER A 106 11.82 -16.11 14.95
N PRO A 107 12.75 -17.00 15.32
CA PRO A 107 13.73 -17.53 14.38
C PRO A 107 13.02 -18.37 13.32
N ASP A 108 13.23 -17.99 12.07
CA ASP A 108 12.99 -18.69 10.81
C ASP A 108 12.43 -20.11 10.92
N GLN A 109 11.11 -20.26 11.06
CA GLN A 109 10.46 -21.52 10.73
C GLN A 109 10.19 -21.56 9.22
N ILE A 110 11.28 -21.55 8.43
CA ILE A 110 11.22 -21.98 7.05
C ILE A 110 11.09 -23.51 7.11
N THR A 111 9.89 -24.01 6.86
CA THR A 111 9.59 -25.43 7.00
C THR A 111 10.19 -26.24 5.84
N GLY A 112 11.51 -26.44 5.81
CA GLY A 112 12.24 -27.43 5.00
C GLY A 112 12.09 -27.41 3.46
N ARG A 113 11.10 -26.73 2.91
CA ARG A 113 10.90 -26.49 1.49
C ARG A 113 11.55 -25.18 1.11
N GLU A 114 12.47 -25.26 0.17
CA GLU A 114 13.22 -24.11 -0.31
C GLU A 114 12.45 -23.31 -1.36
N ASP A 115 11.38 -23.87 -1.92
CA ASP A 115 10.64 -23.23 -2.98
C ASP A 115 9.57 -22.26 -2.44
N PHE A 116 9.30 -21.20 -3.20
CA PHE A 116 8.42 -20.10 -2.80
C PHE A 116 7.87 -19.36 -4.01
N TYR A 117 6.88 -18.50 -3.79
CA TYR A 117 6.44 -17.52 -4.77
C TYR A 117 6.91 -16.13 -4.35
N CYS A 118 7.75 -15.47 -5.14
CA CYS A 118 8.15 -14.08 -4.90
C CYS A 118 7.41 -13.10 -5.83
N ASP A 119 7.55 -11.79 -5.53
CA ASP A 119 6.87 -10.71 -6.25
C ASP A 119 5.36 -10.98 -6.36
N VAL A 120 4.76 -11.38 -5.23
CA VAL A 120 3.35 -11.76 -5.17
C VAL A 120 2.48 -10.52 -5.31
N ARG A 121 1.58 -10.57 -6.31
CA ARG A 121 0.67 -9.49 -6.63
C ARG A 121 -0.76 -9.97 -6.78
N LEU A 122 -1.70 -9.09 -6.48
CA LEU A 122 -3.13 -9.35 -6.50
C LEU A 122 -3.79 -8.50 -7.56
N ASN A 123 -4.80 -9.03 -8.24
CA ASN A 123 -5.65 -8.21 -9.09
C ASN A 123 -6.41 -7.18 -8.23
N ARG A 124 -6.27 -5.90 -8.61
CA ARG A 124 -6.83 -4.79 -7.85
C ARG A 124 -8.35 -4.74 -7.88
N ALA A 125 -8.97 -5.09 -9.02
CA ALA A 125 -10.42 -5.03 -9.16
C ALA A 125 -11.08 -6.07 -8.24
N ASP A 126 -10.58 -7.31 -8.29
CA ASP A 126 -11.01 -8.40 -7.42
C ASP A 126 -10.91 -8.01 -5.94
N LEU A 127 -9.78 -7.40 -5.55
CA LEU A 127 -9.56 -6.95 -4.17
C LEU A 127 -10.58 -5.87 -3.76
N LEU A 128 -10.94 -4.95 -4.65
CA LEU A 128 -11.94 -3.91 -4.34
C LEU A 128 -13.36 -4.44 -4.26
N ASP A 129 -13.67 -5.49 -5.01
CA ASP A 129 -14.99 -6.10 -5.04
C ASP A 129 -15.22 -6.99 -3.80
N GLU A 130 -14.20 -7.73 -3.34
CA GLU A 130 -14.28 -8.52 -2.09
C GLU A 130 -14.22 -7.67 -0.82
N PHE A 131 -13.63 -6.48 -0.88
CA PHE A 131 -13.52 -5.55 0.26
C PHE A 131 -14.25 -4.21 -0.02
N PRO A 132 -15.60 -4.19 -0.06
CA PRO A 132 -16.36 -3.02 -0.49
C PRO A 132 -16.26 -1.81 0.46
N ALA A 133 -16.10 -2.04 1.77
CA ALA A 133 -15.85 -0.96 2.74
C ALA A 133 -14.59 -0.14 2.36
N ALA A 134 -13.66 -0.80 1.70
CA ALA A 134 -12.42 -0.22 1.24
C ALA A 134 -12.55 0.61 -0.03
N LYS A 135 -13.48 0.22 -0.92
CA LYS A 135 -13.85 0.99 -2.11
C LYS A 135 -14.33 2.40 -1.73
N ALA A 136 -15.06 2.53 -0.62
CA ALA A 136 -15.49 3.82 -0.08
C ALA A 136 -14.32 4.70 0.39
N ILE A 137 -13.30 4.13 1.02
CA ILE A 137 -12.08 4.85 1.45
C ILE A 137 -11.28 5.34 0.23
N VAL A 138 -11.14 4.50 -0.80
CA VAL A 138 -10.46 4.89 -2.05
C VAL A 138 -11.19 6.04 -2.74
N ALA A 139 -12.53 5.99 -2.80
CA ALA A 139 -13.33 7.09 -3.34
C ALA A 139 -13.19 8.38 -2.50
N GLY A 140 -13.24 8.27 -1.18
CA GLY A 140 -13.06 9.39 -0.25
C GLY A 140 -11.70 10.08 -0.37
N THR A 141 -10.62 9.31 -0.52
CA THR A 141 -9.26 9.84 -0.68
C THR A 141 -9.05 10.52 -2.04
N VAL A 142 -9.62 10.00 -3.13
CA VAL A 142 -9.64 10.71 -4.44
C VAL A 142 -10.39 12.04 -4.31
N GLY A 143 -11.52 12.04 -3.59
CA GLY A 143 -12.26 13.26 -3.29
C GLY A 143 -11.44 14.27 -2.49
N ALA A 144 -10.74 13.83 -1.44
CA ALA A 144 -9.87 14.68 -0.62
C ALA A 144 -8.66 15.22 -1.41
N GLU A 145 -8.03 14.41 -2.26
CA GLU A 145 -6.95 14.85 -3.16
C GLU A 145 -7.43 15.95 -4.11
N ARG A 146 -8.57 15.76 -4.79
CA ARG A 146 -9.13 16.76 -5.70
C ARG A 146 -9.56 18.04 -4.98
N LYS A 147 -10.16 17.92 -3.80
CA LYS A 147 -10.45 19.07 -2.92
C LYS A 147 -9.16 19.80 -2.53
N CYS A 148 -8.08 19.07 -2.27
CA CYS A 148 -6.78 19.65 -1.94
C CYS A 148 -6.16 20.39 -3.12
N GLU A 149 -6.30 19.89 -4.35
CA GLU A 149 -5.88 20.63 -5.56
C GLU A 149 -6.61 21.97 -5.67
N THR A 150 -7.95 21.96 -5.62
CA THR A 150 -8.76 23.18 -5.66
C THR A 150 -8.43 24.15 -4.53
N TRP A 151 -8.23 23.61 -3.32
CA TRP A 151 -7.84 24.40 -2.17
C TRP A 151 -6.45 25.03 -2.34
N LEU A 152 -5.48 24.28 -2.87
CA LEU A 152 -4.13 24.79 -3.14
C LEU A 152 -4.15 25.91 -4.17
N ASP A 153 -4.94 25.77 -5.25
CA ASP A 153 -5.08 26.80 -6.27
C ASP A 153 -5.62 28.12 -5.68
N ALA A 154 -6.67 28.03 -4.86
CA ALA A 154 -7.24 29.18 -4.15
C ALA A 154 -6.24 29.76 -3.12
N ALA A 155 -5.54 28.91 -2.38
CA ALA A 155 -4.55 29.33 -1.40
C ALA A 155 -3.35 30.01 -2.05
N PHE A 156 -2.91 29.55 -3.23
CA PHE A 156 -1.82 30.17 -3.99
C PHE A 156 -2.21 31.51 -4.60
N ALA A 157 -3.43 31.63 -5.12
CA ALA A 157 -3.95 32.89 -5.66
C ALA A 157 -4.02 33.99 -4.60
N ASN A 158 -4.39 33.62 -3.37
CA ASN A 158 -4.52 34.55 -2.24
C ASN A 158 -3.21 34.72 -1.43
N ASP A 159 -2.16 33.94 -1.72
CA ASP A 159 -0.89 34.06 -1.00
C ASP A 159 0.05 35.08 -1.64
N GLY A 160 0.02 36.29 -1.07
CA GLY A 160 0.98 37.35 -1.35
C GLY A 160 2.38 37.10 -0.77
N SER A 161 2.53 36.13 0.15
CA SER A 161 3.83 35.86 0.79
C SER A 161 4.69 34.90 -0.04
N PRO A 162 5.93 35.29 -0.41
CA PRO A 162 6.84 34.39 -1.11
C PRO A 162 7.43 33.29 -0.21
N HIS A 163 7.19 33.34 1.11
CA HIS A 163 7.93 32.55 2.11
C HIS A 163 7.15 31.40 2.75
N ARG A 164 5.85 31.23 2.49
CA ARG A 164 5.10 30.10 3.08
C ARG A 164 5.66 28.76 2.55
N SER A 165 6.07 27.91 3.48
CA SER A 165 6.68 26.61 3.18
C SER A 165 5.63 25.55 2.84
N LYS A 166 6.05 24.49 2.13
CA LYS A 166 5.19 23.33 1.84
C LYS A 166 4.59 22.71 3.11
N ALA A 167 5.35 22.66 4.20
CA ALA A 167 4.90 22.12 5.48
C ALA A 167 3.72 22.94 6.06
N HIS A 168 3.76 24.27 5.91
CA HIS A 168 2.66 25.12 6.33
C HIS A 168 1.38 24.82 5.54
N PHE A 169 1.46 24.75 4.20
CA PHE A 169 0.31 24.39 3.38
C PHE A 169 -0.23 23.01 3.72
N LYS A 170 0.67 22.05 4.00
CA LYS A 170 0.30 20.68 4.40
C LYS A 170 -0.52 20.68 5.68
N GLN A 171 -0.03 21.36 6.73
CA GLN A 171 -0.72 21.42 8.01
C GLN A 171 -2.09 22.09 7.89
N GLN A 172 -2.19 23.17 7.10
CA GLN A 172 -3.44 23.88 6.91
C GLN A 172 -4.45 23.05 6.09
N ALA A 173 -4.03 22.46 4.97
CA ALA A 173 -4.88 21.61 4.14
C ALA A 173 -5.42 20.41 4.93
N GLN A 174 -4.61 19.79 5.80
CA GLN A 174 -5.04 18.66 6.63
C GLN A 174 -6.08 19.05 7.69
N ARG A 175 -6.11 20.31 8.13
CA ARG A 175 -7.15 20.81 9.04
C ARG A 175 -8.46 21.09 8.30
N GLU A 176 -8.37 21.63 7.08
CA GLU A 176 -9.54 22.09 6.32
C GLU A 176 -10.20 20.97 5.48
N ILE A 177 -9.46 19.91 5.16
CA ILE A 177 -9.92 18.83 4.29
C ILE A 177 -9.92 17.50 5.05
N PRO A 178 -11.08 17.10 5.62
CA PRO A 178 -11.22 15.80 6.28
C PRO A 178 -10.81 14.65 5.36
N GLY A 179 -9.98 13.74 5.89
CA GLY A 179 -9.47 12.58 5.16
C GLY A 179 -8.26 12.85 4.26
N LEU A 180 -7.69 14.06 4.26
CA LEU A 180 -6.46 14.36 3.53
C LEU A 180 -5.23 13.75 4.21
N THR A 181 -4.67 12.71 3.59
CA THR A 181 -3.43 12.09 4.07
C THR A 181 -2.20 12.90 3.65
N GLY A 182 -1.07 12.71 4.34
CA GLY A 182 0.18 13.37 3.99
C GLY A 182 0.64 13.09 2.56
N ARG A 183 0.54 11.82 2.11
CA ARG A 183 0.84 11.43 0.71
C ARG A 183 -0.18 12.01 -0.29
N GLY A 184 -1.45 12.13 0.09
CA GLY A 184 -2.48 12.76 -0.74
C GLY A 184 -2.16 14.23 -1.00
N PHE A 185 -1.77 14.96 0.06
CA PHE A 185 -1.26 16.31 -0.07
C PHE A 185 -0.02 16.40 -0.97
N ASP A 186 0.97 15.52 -0.78
CA ASP A 186 2.21 15.56 -1.56
C ASP A 186 1.96 15.39 -3.07
N ARG A 187 0.97 14.58 -3.45
CA ARG A 187 0.53 14.42 -4.86
C ARG A 187 -0.21 15.64 -5.39
N ALA A 188 -1.18 16.17 -4.65
CA ALA A 188 -1.88 17.40 -5.02
C ALA A 188 -0.92 18.59 -5.16
N TRP A 189 0.08 18.67 -4.28
CA TRP A 189 1.16 19.65 -4.31
C TRP A 189 2.02 19.53 -5.58
N ALA A 190 2.47 18.31 -5.93
CA ALA A 190 3.29 18.08 -7.11
C ALA A 190 2.60 18.54 -8.41
N LYS A 191 1.26 18.48 -8.45
CA LYS A 191 0.45 18.92 -9.59
C LYS A 191 0.19 20.42 -9.60
N SER A 192 -0.18 21.01 -8.46
CA SER A 192 -0.68 22.39 -8.39
C SER A 192 0.46 23.43 -8.20
N ALA A 193 1.51 23.08 -7.46
CA ALA A 193 2.59 24.01 -7.12
C ALA A 193 3.38 24.55 -8.35
N PRO A 194 3.73 23.75 -9.37
CA PRO A 194 4.46 24.25 -10.54
C PRO A 194 3.71 25.34 -11.30
N SER A 195 2.39 25.17 -11.48
CA SER A 195 1.52 26.14 -12.17
C SER A 195 1.43 27.47 -11.44
N ALA A 196 1.58 27.47 -10.11
CA ALA A 196 1.65 28.68 -9.28
C ALA A 196 3.08 29.24 -9.14
N GLY A 197 4.05 28.75 -9.91
CA GLY A 197 5.44 29.19 -9.86
C GLY A 197 6.18 28.76 -8.59
N ARG A 198 5.70 27.73 -7.88
CA ARG A 198 6.32 27.21 -6.66
C ARG A 198 7.18 25.99 -6.93
N SER A 199 8.29 25.88 -6.19
CA SER A 199 9.14 24.70 -6.21
C SER A 199 8.58 23.54 -5.39
N ALA A 200 9.14 22.35 -5.56
CA ALA A 200 8.82 21.17 -4.76
C ALA A 200 8.97 21.40 -3.24
N ALA A 201 9.81 22.35 -2.82
CA ALA A 201 10.04 22.70 -1.42
C ALA A 201 9.10 23.82 -0.88
N GLY A 202 8.33 24.51 -1.74
CA GLY A 202 7.43 25.58 -1.30
C GLY A 202 7.78 26.99 -1.77
N ARG A 203 9.02 27.24 -2.23
CA ARG A 203 9.48 28.60 -2.57
C ARG A 203 8.83 29.08 -3.86
N LYS A 204 8.25 30.28 -3.84
CA LYS A 204 7.73 30.98 -5.03
C LYS A 204 8.90 31.54 -5.83
N LYS A 205 8.97 31.28 -7.13
CA LYS A 205 9.92 31.96 -8.02
C LYS A 205 9.51 33.43 -8.09
N LEU A 206 10.39 34.31 -7.65
CA LEU A 206 10.23 35.75 -7.91
C LEU A 206 10.40 35.95 -9.42
N ALA A 207 9.41 36.55 -10.07
CA ALA A 207 9.55 36.99 -11.45
C ALA A 207 10.71 38.02 -11.47
N ARG A 208 11.69 37.79 -12.33
CA ARG A 208 12.77 38.75 -12.62
C ARG A 208 12.25 39.82 -13.56
#